data_AF-A0A3D3LNQ0-F1
#
_entry.id   AF-A0A3D3LNQ0-F1
#
_cell.length_a   1.000
_cell.length_b   1.000
_cell.length_c   1.000
_cell.angle_alpha   90.00
_cell.angle_beta   90.00
_cell.angle_gamma   90.00
#
_symmetry.space_group_name_H-M   'P 1'
#
loop_
_entity.id
_entity.type
_entity.pdbx_description
1 polymer ?
#
loop_
_entity_poly.entity_id
_entity_poly.type
_entity_poly.pdbx_seq_one_letter_code
_entity_poly.pdbx_strand_id
1 'polypeptide(L)'
;DVIKGPMLAHKAEEEGIAVAEILAGQAGHVNYDVIPGVIYTAPEVAWVGLNEEELTQQGVDYRIGKFPFMANGRAKVNNTTDGFVKVLADTKTDRILGVHIVGPEAGNMIAEAAVAMEFGGSAEDLARTCHAHPTLTEAVKEAALAVEDRAIHM
;
A
#
# COMPACT_ATOMS: atom_id res chain seq x y z
N ASP A 1 -7.07 -20.93 -1.92
CA ASP A 1 -8.54 -20.92 -2.11
C ASP A 1 -9.33 -21.87 -1.21
N VAL A 2 -8.91 -23.12 -1.02
CA VAL A 2 -9.68 -24.12 -0.23
C VAL A 2 -9.59 -23.95 1.29
N ILE A 3 -8.94 -22.90 1.78
CA ILE A 3 -8.78 -22.56 3.21
C ILE A 3 -9.03 -21.06 3.43
N LYS A 4 -9.16 -20.64 4.70
CA LYS A 4 -9.44 -19.24 5.09
C LYS A 4 -8.44 -18.25 4.46
N GLY A 5 -8.91 -17.04 4.19
CA GLY A 5 -8.12 -15.92 3.69
C GLY A 5 -8.55 -15.48 2.29
N PRO A 6 -7.90 -14.46 1.71
CA PRO A 6 -8.23 -13.99 0.38
C PRO A 6 -7.94 -15.07 -0.68
N MET A 7 -8.82 -15.18 -1.69
CA MET A 7 -8.67 -16.10 -2.82
C MET A 7 -7.78 -15.47 -3.89
N LEU A 8 -6.48 -15.37 -3.60
CA LEU A 8 -5.47 -14.76 -4.45
C LEU A 8 -4.34 -15.75 -4.74
N ALA A 9 -3.78 -15.68 -5.95
CA ALA A 9 -2.73 -16.60 -6.40
C ALA A 9 -1.47 -16.49 -5.53
N HIS A 10 -0.93 -15.27 -5.35
CA HIS A 10 0.26 -15.02 -4.53
C HIS A 10 0.05 -15.42 -3.06
N LYS A 11 -1.18 -15.27 -2.52
CA LYS A 11 -1.50 -15.81 -1.18
C LYS A 11 -1.32 -17.34 -1.13
N ALA A 12 -1.81 -18.06 -2.14
CA ALA A 12 -1.66 -19.51 -2.22
C ALA A 12 -0.20 -19.94 -2.45
N GLU A 13 0.59 -19.16 -3.20
CA GLU A 13 2.02 -19.38 -3.40
C GLU A 13 2.81 -19.24 -2.10
N GLU A 14 2.59 -18.15 -1.34
CA GLU A 14 3.24 -17.92 -0.04
C GLU A 14 2.85 -19.01 0.99
N GLU A 15 1.59 -19.41 1.04
CA GLU A 15 1.15 -20.55 1.86
C GLU A 15 1.82 -21.86 1.44
N GLY A 16 2.04 -22.05 0.14
CA GLY A 16 2.76 -23.18 -0.43
C GLY A 16 4.23 -23.23 -0.02
N ILE A 17 4.91 -22.08 0.00
CA ILE A 17 6.29 -21.95 0.47
C ILE A 17 6.35 -22.24 1.97
N ALA A 18 5.49 -21.60 2.76
CA ALA A 18 5.48 -21.77 4.21
C ALA A 18 5.23 -23.24 4.61
N VAL A 19 4.30 -23.95 3.95
CA VAL A 19 4.09 -25.37 4.25
C VAL A 19 5.29 -26.24 3.82
N ALA A 20 5.92 -25.94 2.68
CA ALA A 20 7.11 -26.67 2.24
C ALA A 20 8.28 -26.49 3.23
N GLU A 21 8.48 -25.28 3.74
CA GLU A 21 9.47 -24.97 4.77
C GLU A 21 9.19 -25.71 6.08
N ILE A 22 7.94 -25.69 6.56
CA ILE A 22 7.53 -26.42 7.77
C ILE A 22 7.77 -27.93 7.62
N LEU A 23 7.41 -28.52 6.47
CA LEU A 23 7.62 -29.93 6.18
C LEU A 23 9.13 -30.28 6.13
N ALA A 24 9.98 -29.33 5.77
CA ALA A 24 11.43 -29.47 5.79
C ALA A 24 12.07 -29.17 7.17
N GLY A 25 11.26 -28.87 8.20
CA GLY A 25 11.74 -28.53 9.55
C GLY A 25 12.25 -27.09 9.71
N GLN A 26 11.92 -26.19 8.78
CA GLN A 26 12.22 -24.76 8.85
C GLN A 26 11.04 -23.97 9.45
N ALA A 27 11.24 -22.66 9.65
CA ALA A 27 10.26 -21.78 10.27
C ALA A 27 9.38 -21.05 9.23
N GLY A 28 8.56 -21.82 8.50
CA GLY A 28 7.67 -21.24 7.50
C GLY A 28 6.63 -20.29 8.09
N HIS A 29 6.44 -19.15 7.43
CA HIS A 29 5.58 -18.07 7.88
C HIS A 29 4.91 -17.37 6.68
N VAL A 30 3.72 -16.82 6.91
CA VAL A 30 3.04 -15.91 5.97
C VAL A 30 2.54 -14.72 6.76
N ASN A 31 2.90 -13.51 6.31
CA ASN A 31 2.36 -12.28 6.85
C ASN A 31 1.04 -11.92 6.17
N TYR A 32 -0.07 -12.39 6.72
CA TYR A 32 -1.41 -12.14 6.15
C TYR A 32 -1.85 -10.68 6.21
N ASP A 33 -1.22 -9.86 7.05
CA ASP A 33 -1.52 -8.43 7.14
C ASP A 33 -0.95 -7.66 5.93
N VAL A 34 -0.04 -8.27 5.16
CA VAL A 34 0.68 -7.66 4.04
C VAL A 34 0.52 -8.50 2.77
N ILE A 35 -0.73 -8.85 2.43
CA ILE A 35 -1.08 -9.46 1.14
C ILE A 35 -1.75 -8.40 0.26
N PRO A 36 -1.11 -7.92 -0.81
CA PRO A 36 -1.71 -6.91 -1.67
C PRO A 36 -2.86 -7.49 -2.50
N GLY A 37 -3.93 -6.72 -2.68
CA GLY A 37 -4.99 -6.98 -3.65
C GLY A 37 -4.87 -6.04 -4.84
N VAL A 38 -5.17 -6.53 -6.05
CA VAL A 38 -5.14 -5.72 -7.28
C VAL A 38 -6.32 -6.08 -8.17
N ILE A 39 -6.99 -5.05 -8.70
CA ILE A 39 -8.00 -5.14 -9.75
C ILE A 39 -7.45 -4.40 -10.98
N TYR A 40 -7.22 -5.12 -12.06
CA TYR A 40 -6.62 -4.62 -13.30
C TYR A 40 -7.67 -3.95 -14.22
N THR A 41 -8.46 -3.03 -13.68
CA THR A 41 -9.35 -2.14 -14.44
C THR A 41 -8.57 -0.94 -14.99
N ALA A 42 -9.25 -0.04 -15.71
CA ALA A 42 -8.70 1.24 -16.12
C ALA A 42 -9.55 2.39 -15.52
N PRO A 43 -9.05 3.14 -14.51
CA PRO A 43 -7.77 2.95 -13.81
C PRO A 43 -7.74 1.66 -12.95
N GLU A 44 -6.53 1.22 -12.59
CA GLU A 44 -6.33 0.07 -11.70
C GLU A 44 -6.72 0.45 -10.26
N VAL A 45 -7.04 -0.57 -9.46
CA VAL A 45 -7.24 -0.43 -8.01
C VAL A 45 -6.31 -1.41 -7.31
N ALA A 46 -5.51 -0.93 -6.36
CA ALA A 46 -4.64 -1.77 -5.56
C ALA A 46 -4.69 -1.36 -4.08
N TRP A 47 -4.52 -2.32 -3.18
CA TRP A 47 -4.45 -2.07 -1.76
C TRP A 47 -3.55 -3.08 -1.05
N VAL A 48 -3.04 -2.70 0.12
CA VAL A 48 -2.37 -3.59 1.08
C VAL A 48 -2.66 -3.08 2.49
N GLY A 49 -2.82 -3.98 3.45
CA GLY A 49 -3.22 -3.63 4.82
C GLY A 49 -4.71 -3.40 4.98
N LEU A 50 -5.06 -2.74 6.09
CA LEU A 50 -6.43 -2.49 6.52
C LEU A 50 -7.02 -1.25 5.85
N ASN A 51 -8.32 -1.29 5.55
CA ASN A 51 -9.08 -0.11 5.10
C ASN A 51 -9.68 0.69 6.28
N GLU A 52 -10.24 1.87 5.97
CA GLU A 52 -10.83 2.79 6.97
C GLU A 52 -11.98 2.16 7.76
N GLU A 53 -12.79 1.33 7.11
CA GLU A 53 -13.95 0.68 7.72
C GLU A 53 -13.51 -0.39 8.72
N GLU A 54 -12.50 -1.19 8.34
CA GLU A 54 -11.87 -2.20 9.21
C GLU A 54 -11.19 -1.55 10.42
N LEU A 55 -10.45 -0.46 10.22
CA LEU A 55 -9.81 0.29 11.32
C LEU A 55 -10.85 0.86 12.29
N THR A 56 -11.93 1.44 11.74
CA THR A 56 -13.04 1.97 12.54
C THR A 56 -13.75 0.86 13.33
N GLN A 57 -13.99 -0.30 12.71
CA GLN A 57 -14.59 -1.46 13.37
C GLN A 57 -13.70 -2.05 14.47
N GLN A 58 -12.38 -2.00 14.29
CA GLN A 58 -11.40 -2.43 15.28
C GLN A 58 -11.15 -1.40 16.39
N GLY A 59 -11.70 -0.18 16.27
CA GLY A 59 -11.45 0.91 17.22
C GLY A 59 -10.00 1.40 17.21
N VAL A 60 -9.33 1.32 16.06
CA VAL A 60 -7.95 1.81 15.88
C VAL A 60 -8.00 3.25 15.40
N ASP A 61 -7.34 4.16 16.12
CA ASP A 61 -7.24 5.57 15.73
C ASP A 61 -6.17 5.76 14.65
N TYR A 62 -6.55 6.28 13.48
CA TYR A 62 -5.66 6.49 12.34
C TYR A 62 -5.75 7.90 11.75
N ARG A 63 -4.68 8.30 11.07
CA ARG A 63 -4.57 9.49 10.22
C ARG A 63 -4.67 9.08 8.75
N ILE A 64 -5.12 10.02 7.91
CA ILE A 64 -5.29 9.80 6.47
C ILE A 64 -4.42 10.81 5.73
N GLY A 65 -3.52 10.32 4.90
CA GLY A 65 -2.84 11.11 3.88
C GLY A 65 -3.34 10.73 2.49
N LYS A 66 -3.63 11.71 1.64
CA LYS A 66 -4.17 11.47 0.30
C LYS A 66 -3.56 12.43 -0.72
N PHE A 67 -3.18 11.91 -1.89
CA PHE A 67 -2.64 12.71 -2.98
C PHE A 67 -3.27 12.31 -4.33
N PRO A 68 -3.84 13.26 -5.09
CA PRO A 68 -4.47 12.97 -6.38
C PRO A 68 -3.46 12.87 -7.53
N PHE A 69 -3.66 11.93 -8.47
CA PHE A 69 -2.81 11.85 -9.68
C PHE A 69 -2.94 13.09 -10.58
N MET A 70 -4.02 13.87 -10.44
CA MET A 70 -4.16 15.18 -11.06
C MET A 70 -3.07 16.18 -10.65
N ALA A 71 -2.42 16.01 -9.49
CA ALA A 71 -1.28 16.82 -9.06
C ALA A 71 0.09 16.21 -9.45
N ASN A 72 0.13 14.97 -9.95
CA ASN A 72 1.37 14.27 -10.31
C ASN A 72 1.86 14.66 -11.73
N GLY A 73 3.13 15.04 -11.86
CA GLY A 73 3.72 15.46 -13.13
C GLY A 73 3.79 14.35 -14.18
N ARG A 74 4.14 13.12 -13.78
CA ARG A 74 4.21 11.96 -14.69
C ARG A 74 2.83 11.59 -15.23
N ALA A 75 1.82 11.56 -14.35
CA ALA A 75 0.43 11.29 -14.71
C ALA A 75 -0.12 12.32 -15.71
N LYS A 76 0.22 13.61 -15.53
CA LYS A 76 -0.13 14.68 -16.47
C LYS A 76 0.47 14.45 -17.86
N VAL A 77 1.77 14.19 -17.95
CA VAL A 77 2.45 13.95 -19.24
C VAL A 77 1.88 12.71 -19.96
N ASN A 78 1.42 11.72 -19.19
CA ASN A 78 0.82 10.50 -19.73
C ASN A 78 -0.68 10.61 -20.04
N ASN A 79 -1.35 11.72 -19.69
CA ASN A 79 -2.82 11.88 -19.74
C ASN A 79 -3.58 10.79 -18.95
N THR A 80 -3.05 10.38 -17.80
CA THR A 80 -3.64 9.35 -16.91
C THR A 80 -3.81 9.89 -15.50
N THR A 81 -4.59 10.96 -15.34
CA THR A 81 -4.70 11.74 -14.08
C THR A 81 -5.79 11.27 -13.13
N ASP A 82 -6.54 10.24 -13.49
CA ASP A 82 -7.64 9.73 -12.68
C ASP A 82 -7.12 9.03 -11.42
N GLY A 83 -7.81 9.27 -10.30
CA GLY A 83 -7.57 8.60 -9.03
C GLY A 83 -6.56 9.28 -8.11
N PHE A 84 -6.03 8.52 -7.16
CA PHE A 84 -5.24 8.99 -6.02
C PHE A 84 -4.45 7.85 -5.36
N VAL A 85 -3.48 8.23 -4.53
CA VAL A 85 -2.90 7.38 -3.48
C VAL A 85 -3.46 7.82 -2.13
N LYS A 86 -3.77 6.86 -1.25
CA LYS A 86 -4.20 7.07 0.14
C LYS A 86 -3.36 6.21 1.08
N VAL A 87 -2.77 6.84 2.10
CA VAL A 87 -2.01 6.18 3.18
C VAL A 87 -2.78 6.35 4.49
N LEU A 88 -2.95 5.25 5.21
CA LEU A 88 -3.54 5.21 6.55
C LEU A 88 -2.42 4.88 7.54
N ALA A 89 -2.25 5.70 8.57
CA ALA A 89 -1.18 5.54 9.55
C ALA A 89 -1.70 5.66 10.98
N ASP A 90 -1.12 4.92 11.91
CA ASP A 90 -1.47 4.97 13.33
C ASP A 90 -1.20 6.36 13.92
N THR A 91 -2.15 6.87 14.70
CA THR A 91 -2.06 8.24 15.27
C THR A 91 -0.93 8.43 16.28
N LYS A 92 -0.43 7.36 16.91
CA LYS A 92 0.56 7.44 17.99
C LYS A 92 1.97 7.10 17.54
N THR A 93 2.08 6.14 16.62
CA THR A 93 3.35 5.53 16.20
C THR A 93 3.74 5.88 14.77
N ASP A 94 2.81 6.47 14.00
CA ASP A 94 2.95 6.72 12.57
C ASP A 94 3.13 5.46 11.70
N ARG A 95 3.00 4.26 12.29
CA ARG A 95 3.09 3.00 11.55
C ARG A 95 2.04 2.95 10.45
N ILE A 96 2.43 2.54 9.25
CA ILE A 96 1.49 2.35 8.14
C ILE A 96 0.55 1.19 8.47
N LEU A 97 -0.75 1.45 8.40
CA LEU A 97 -1.82 0.49 8.66
C LEU A 97 -2.46 -0.02 7.36
N GLY A 98 -2.41 0.78 6.30
CA GLY A 98 -2.83 0.37 4.97
C GLY A 98 -2.57 1.44 3.92
N VAL A 99 -2.38 1.01 2.68
CA VAL A 99 -2.20 1.88 1.52
C VAL A 99 -3.16 1.45 0.43
N HIS A 100 -3.81 2.42 -0.20
CA HIS A 100 -4.83 2.20 -1.22
C HIS A 100 -4.56 3.12 -2.40
N ILE A 101 -4.54 2.58 -3.60
CA ILE A 101 -4.23 3.29 -4.82
C ILE A 101 -5.34 3.03 -5.83
N VAL A 102 -5.87 4.11 -6.40
CA VAL A 102 -6.70 4.06 -7.61
C VAL A 102 -5.95 4.90 -8.64
N GLY A 103 -5.52 4.33 -9.76
CA GLY A 103 -4.75 5.09 -10.74
C GLY A 103 -3.97 4.25 -11.74
N PRO A 104 -3.15 4.89 -12.58
CA PRO A 104 -2.26 4.17 -13.50
C PRO A 104 -1.22 3.37 -12.72
N GLU A 105 -0.96 2.13 -13.13
CA GLU A 105 0.07 1.26 -12.53
C GLU A 105 -0.06 1.07 -11.00
N ALA A 106 -1.29 1.10 -10.47
CA ALA A 106 -1.56 0.90 -9.05
C ALA A 106 -1.00 -0.43 -8.53
N GLY A 107 -1.13 -1.50 -9.33
CA GLY A 107 -0.59 -2.82 -9.00
C GLY A 107 0.93 -2.87 -8.94
N ASN A 108 1.64 -2.01 -9.68
CA ASN A 108 3.09 -1.90 -9.58
C ASN A 108 3.53 -1.07 -8.36
N MET A 109 2.85 0.05 -8.12
CA MET A 109 3.21 0.96 -7.02
C MET A 109 2.91 0.39 -5.64
N ILE A 110 1.88 -0.45 -5.49
CA ILE A 110 1.50 -1.01 -4.18
C ILE A 110 2.62 -1.89 -3.58
N ALA A 111 3.54 -2.41 -4.40
CA ALA A 111 4.67 -3.20 -3.94
C ALA A 111 5.59 -2.42 -2.99
N GLU A 112 5.80 -1.12 -3.21
CA GLU A 112 6.59 -0.28 -2.31
C GLU A 112 5.95 -0.17 -0.92
N ALA A 113 4.62 -0.01 -0.88
CA ALA A 113 3.88 0.03 0.37
C ALA A 113 3.90 -1.32 1.10
N ALA A 114 3.78 -2.42 0.37
CA ALA A 114 3.90 -3.76 0.93
C ALA A 114 5.26 -3.97 1.60
N VAL A 115 6.36 -3.58 0.92
CA VAL A 115 7.70 -3.63 1.52
C VAL A 115 7.78 -2.75 2.76
N ALA A 116 7.32 -1.49 2.71
CA ALA A 116 7.35 -0.62 3.88
C ALA A 116 6.60 -1.22 5.08
N MET A 117 5.41 -1.79 4.85
CA MET A 117 4.61 -2.44 5.89
C MET A 117 5.26 -3.71 6.44
N GLU A 118 5.91 -4.51 5.60
CA GLU A 118 6.64 -5.73 6.01
C GLU A 118 7.76 -5.40 7.01
N PHE A 119 8.43 -4.26 6.82
CA PHE A 119 9.45 -3.75 7.75
C PHE A 119 8.86 -3.01 8.96
N GLY A 120 7.53 -2.88 9.06
CA GLY A 120 6.86 -2.12 10.12
C GLY A 120 7.08 -0.60 10.00
N GLY A 121 7.34 -0.11 8.78
CA GLY A 121 7.65 1.28 8.50
C GLY A 121 6.52 2.26 8.82
N SER A 122 6.94 3.50 9.05
CA SER A 122 6.07 4.65 9.29
C SER A 122 5.71 5.38 7.98
N ALA A 123 4.67 6.22 8.01
CA ALA A 123 4.40 7.12 6.89
C ALA A 123 5.57 8.10 6.69
N GLU A 124 6.25 8.52 7.76
CA GLU A 124 7.47 9.32 7.70
C GLU A 124 8.59 8.64 6.90
N ASP A 125 8.78 7.32 7.03
CA ASP A 125 9.79 6.58 6.28
C ASP A 125 9.54 6.64 4.76
N LEU A 126 8.29 6.42 4.33
CA LEU A 126 7.90 6.58 2.92
C LEU A 126 8.07 8.04 2.45
N ALA A 127 7.59 8.99 3.25
CA ALA A 127 7.66 10.42 2.94
C ALA A 127 9.10 10.93 2.76
N ARG A 128 10.05 10.41 3.54
CA ARG A 128 11.46 10.82 3.51
C ARG A 128 12.30 10.06 2.49
N THR A 129 11.79 8.93 1.99
CA THR A 129 12.47 8.17 0.95
C THR A 129 12.54 8.96 -0.35
N CYS A 130 13.72 8.97 -0.99
CA CYS A 130 13.92 9.68 -2.24
C CYS A 130 13.21 8.96 -3.38
N HIS A 131 12.20 9.61 -3.95
CA HIS A 131 11.48 9.13 -5.14
C HIS A 131 12.04 9.83 -6.38
N ALA A 132 12.22 9.07 -7.46
CA ALA A 132 12.71 9.62 -8.72
C ALA A 132 11.68 10.60 -9.32
N HIS A 133 12.16 11.62 -10.04
CA HIS A 133 11.30 12.60 -10.69
C HIS A 133 11.54 12.62 -12.22
N PRO A 134 10.49 12.66 -13.08
CA PRO A 134 9.08 12.49 -12.73
C PRO A 134 8.65 11.00 -12.75
N THR A 135 8.01 10.51 -11.69
CA THR A 135 7.39 9.16 -11.62
C THR A 135 5.99 9.20 -10.99
N LEU A 136 5.23 8.12 -11.20
CA LEU A 136 3.94 7.94 -10.53
C LEU A 136 4.11 7.72 -9.02
N THR A 137 5.21 7.08 -8.60
CA THR A 137 5.51 6.80 -7.20
C THR A 137 5.69 8.08 -6.36
N GLU A 138 5.98 9.24 -6.96
CA GLU A 138 5.95 10.51 -6.23
C GLU A 138 4.59 10.78 -5.55
N ALA A 139 3.48 10.24 -6.09
CA ALA A 139 2.18 10.31 -5.44
C ALA A 139 2.12 9.50 -4.12
N VAL A 140 2.89 8.41 -3.99
CA VAL A 140 3.03 7.64 -2.74
C VAL A 140 3.74 8.48 -1.69
N LYS A 141 4.87 9.08 -2.05
CA LYS A 141 5.60 10.02 -1.19
C LYS A 141 4.71 11.17 -0.69
N GLU A 142 3.98 11.82 -1.58
CA GLU A 142 3.16 12.97 -1.21
C GLU A 142 1.93 12.56 -0.39
N ALA A 143 1.32 11.40 -0.67
CA ALA A 143 0.27 10.86 0.18
C ALA A 143 0.79 10.52 1.59
N ALA A 144 2.02 10.01 1.69
CA ALA A 144 2.67 9.78 2.98
C ALA A 144 2.98 11.10 3.73
N LEU A 145 3.46 12.14 3.03
CA LEU A 145 3.62 13.49 3.61
C LEU A 145 2.28 14.09 4.08
N ALA A 146 1.19 13.83 3.34
CA ALA A 146 -0.14 14.32 3.66
C ALA A 146 -0.72 13.70 4.95
N VAL A 147 -0.19 12.58 5.45
CA VAL A 147 -0.58 12.01 6.75
C VAL A 147 -0.38 13.02 7.89
N GLU A 148 0.58 13.95 7.72
CA GLU A 148 0.89 15.01 8.68
C GLU A 148 0.65 16.42 8.14
N ASP A 149 -0.16 16.57 7.07
CA ASP A 149 -0.40 17.86 6.41
C ASP A 149 0.87 18.54 5.87
N ARG A 150 1.88 17.75 5.46
CA ARG A 150 3.19 18.24 4.96
C ARG A 150 3.40 18.04 3.45
N ALA A 151 2.35 17.72 2.70
CA ALA A 151 2.45 17.57 1.24
C ALA A 151 2.95 18.86 0.59
N ILE A 152 3.88 18.75 -0.36
CA ILE A 152 4.57 19.89 -0.99
C ILE A 152 3.86 20.31 -2.28
N HIS A 153 3.22 19.35 -2.94
CA HIS A 153 2.48 19.57 -4.18
C HIS A 153 1.00 19.26 -3.91
N MET A 154 0.08 20.17 -4.25
CA MET A 154 -1.37 19.98 -4.15
C MET A 154 -2.06 20.59 -5.37
#